data_AF-A0A7Z9Y613-F1
#
_entry.id   AF-A0A7Z9Y613-F1
#
_cell.length_a   1.000
_cell.length_b   1.000
_cell.length_c   1.000
_cell.angle_alpha   90.00
_cell.angle_beta   90.00
_cell.angle_gamma   90.00
#
_symmetry.space_group_name_H-M   'P 1'
#
loop_
_entity.id
_entity.type
_entity.pdbx_description
1 polymer ?
#
loop_
_entity_poly.entity_id
_entity_poly.type
_entity_poly.pdbx_seq_one_letter_code
_entity_poly.pdbx_strand_id
1 'polypeptide(L)'
;MSTTKSIRLAPEEAEELSQVARQMTISEAALMKKWVLEGIRASKLERAIRAYMERETDLRGGAKMADTSYNRFLHEVQKRNIVILEDEGFLGRLGDLADAFDNESLRQAANNVASRSE
;
A
#
# COMPACT_ATOMS: atom_id res chain seq x y z
N MET A 1 -0.65 -3.88 30.26
CA MET A 1 -1.81 -4.79 30.42
C MET A 1 -1.78 -5.81 29.29
N SER A 2 -2.01 -7.10 29.58
CA SER A 2 -2.19 -8.16 28.56
C SER A 2 -3.66 -8.51 28.41
N THR A 3 -4.11 -8.81 27.20
CA THR A 3 -5.50 -9.19 26.91
C THR A 3 -5.53 -10.47 26.10
N THR A 4 -6.42 -11.40 26.46
CA THR A 4 -6.61 -12.68 25.77
C THR A 4 -7.77 -12.58 24.79
N LYS A 5 -7.59 -13.16 23.60
CA LYS A 5 -8.65 -13.36 22.59
C LYS A 5 -8.73 -14.86 22.31
N SER A 6 -9.94 -15.42 22.26
CA SER A 6 -10.19 -16.83 21.95
C SER A 6 -10.94 -16.96 20.63
N ILE A 7 -10.57 -17.99 19.86
CA ILE A 7 -11.18 -18.35 18.58
C ILE A 7 -11.44 -19.85 18.64
N ARG A 8 -12.57 -20.29 18.09
CA ARG A 8 -12.88 -21.72 17.94
C ARG A 8 -12.40 -22.16 16.56
N LEU A 9 -11.62 -23.23 16.53
CA LEU A 9 -11.15 -23.87 15.31
C LEU A 9 -11.89 -25.20 15.13
N ALA A 10 -12.14 -25.58 13.89
CA ALA A 10 -12.52 -26.94 13.56
C ALA A 10 -11.38 -27.92 13.93
N PRO A 11 -11.67 -29.20 14.19
CA PRO A 11 -10.63 -30.19 14.52
C PRO A 11 -9.51 -30.25 13.47
N GLU A 12 -9.86 -30.15 12.19
CA GLU A 12 -8.92 -30.16 11.06
C GLU A 12 -7.98 -28.95 11.07
N GLU A 13 -8.51 -27.75 11.29
CA GLU A 13 -7.73 -26.51 11.40
C GLU A 13 -6.79 -26.52 12.61
N ALA A 14 -7.23 -27.11 13.73
CA ALA A 14 -6.41 -27.23 14.93
C ALA A 14 -5.23 -28.21 14.74
N GLU A 15 -5.45 -29.31 14.01
CA GLU A 15 -4.39 -30.26 13.67
C GLU A 15 -3.38 -29.63 12.71
N GLU A 16 -3.84 -28.88 11.70
CA GLU A 16 -2.95 -28.16 10.77
C GLU A 16 -2.08 -27.14 11.51
N LEU A 17 -2.68 -26.34 12.41
CA LEU A 17 -1.94 -25.39 13.25
C LEU A 17 -0.88 -26.12 14.11
N SER A 18 -1.26 -27.25 14.71
CA SER A 18 -0.36 -28.08 15.53
C SER A 18 0.82 -28.60 14.70
N GLN A 19 0.56 -29.05 13.47
CA GLN A 19 1.58 -29.55 12.56
C GLN A 19 2.58 -28.46 12.17
N VAL A 20 2.09 -27.27 11.79
CA VAL A 20 2.97 -26.14 11.42
C VAL A 20 3.78 -25.65 12.62
N ALA A 21 3.15 -25.55 13.79
CA ALA A 21 3.84 -25.15 15.03
C ALA A 21 5.01 -26.10 15.36
N ARG A 22 4.81 -27.42 15.22
CA ARG A 22 5.86 -28.43 15.39
C ARG A 22 6.99 -28.28 14.37
N GLN A 23 6.67 -28.11 13.08
CA GLN A 23 7.66 -27.93 12.02
C GLN A 23 8.53 -26.68 12.25
N MET A 24 7.91 -25.60 12.72
CA MET A 24 8.59 -24.33 12.99
C MET A 24 9.25 -24.26 14.37
N THR A 25 9.12 -25.29 15.22
CA THR A 25 9.64 -25.35 16.60
C THR A 25 9.20 -24.14 17.45
N ILE A 26 7.92 -23.76 17.33
CA ILE A 26 7.30 -22.65 18.08
C ILE A 26 5.98 -23.11 18.70
N SER A 27 5.52 -22.46 19.76
CA SER A 27 4.20 -22.76 20.32
C SER A 27 3.08 -22.27 19.41
N GLU A 28 1.95 -22.99 19.40
CA GLU A 28 0.75 -22.60 18.65
C GLU A 28 0.29 -21.18 19.00
N ALA A 29 0.34 -20.80 20.28
CA ALA A 29 0.00 -19.45 20.72
C ALA A 29 0.93 -18.38 20.14
N ALA A 30 2.23 -18.65 20.05
CA ALA A 30 3.19 -17.73 19.44
C ALA A 30 2.97 -17.63 17.93
N LEU A 31 2.69 -18.76 17.27
CA LEU A 31 2.38 -18.82 15.84
C LEU A 31 1.10 -18.05 15.50
N MET A 32 0.01 -18.30 16.23
CA MET A 32 -1.25 -17.56 16.07
C MET A 32 -1.04 -16.06 16.27
N LYS A 33 -0.31 -15.66 17.32
CA LYS A 33 0.00 -14.24 17.55
C LYS A 33 0.76 -13.64 16.37
N LYS A 34 1.76 -14.34 15.84
CA LYS A 34 2.55 -13.90 14.68
C LYS A 34 1.63 -13.68 13.48
N TRP A 35 0.84 -14.68 13.10
CA TRP A 35 -0.04 -14.60 11.94
C TRP A 35 -1.16 -13.57 12.09
N VAL A 36 -1.75 -13.43 13.27
CA VAL A 36 -2.74 -12.36 13.52
C VAL A 36 -2.11 -10.98 13.31
N LEU A 37 -0.91 -10.74 13.83
CA LEU A 37 -0.21 -9.46 13.63
C LEU A 37 0.18 -9.24 12.16
N GLU A 38 0.62 -10.28 11.46
CA GLU A 38 0.90 -10.21 10.02
C GLU A 38 -0.36 -9.90 9.21
N GLY A 39 -1.48 -10.57 9.49
CA GLY A 39 -2.77 -10.32 8.85
C GLY A 39 -3.28 -8.90 9.09
N ILE A 40 -3.14 -8.37 10.31
CA ILE A 40 -3.49 -6.98 10.61
C ILE A 40 -2.64 -6.01 9.79
N ARG A 41 -1.32 -6.23 9.71
CA ARG A 41 -0.43 -5.38 8.91
C ARG A 41 -0.77 -5.44 7.42
N ALA A 42 -1.01 -6.63 6.88
CA ALA A 42 -1.39 -6.81 5.48
C ALA A 42 -2.71 -6.09 5.17
N SER A 43 -3.72 -6.24 6.04
CA SER A 43 -5.01 -5.56 5.90
C SER A 43 -4.90 -4.03 5.95
N LYS A 44 -4.08 -3.48 6.87
CA LYS A 44 -3.81 -2.04 6.92
C LYS A 44 -3.17 -1.54 5.62
N LEU A 45 -2.16 -2.26 5.12
CA LEU A 45 -1.46 -1.92 3.88
C LEU A 45 -2.40 -1.94 2.67
N GLU A 46 -3.24 -2.97 2.54
CA GLU A 46 -4.21 -3.06 1.45
C GLU A 46 -5.22 -1.91 1.46
N ARG A 47 -5.75 -1.58 2.64
CA ARG A 47 -6.68 -0.45 2.80
C ARG A 47 -6.01 0.88 2.44
N ALA A 48 -4.78 1.10 2.89
CA ALA A 48 -4.04 2.31 2.58
C ALA A 48 -3.73 2.45 1.08
N ILE A 49 -3.39 1.34 0.41
CA ILE A 49 -3.15 1.34 -1.03
C ILE A 49 -4.43 1.61 -1.81
N ARG A 50 -5.57 1.05 -1.38
CA ARG A 50 -6.87 1.36 -1.98
C ARG A 50 -7.20 2.85 -1.86
N ALA A 51 -7.09 3.41 -0.65
CA ALA A 51 -7.33 4.83 -0.41
C ALA A 51 -6.41 5.72 -1.28
N TYR A 52 -5.14 5.33 -1.47
CA TYR A 52 -4.23 6.02 -2.36
C TYR A 52 -4.70 5.97 -3.82
N MET A 53 -5.07 4.80 -4.32
CA MET A 53 -5.57 4.62 -5.68
C MET A 53 -6.87 5.40 -5.94
N GLU A 54 -7.73 5.49 -4.93
CA GLU A 54 -9.00 6.25 -4.96
C GLU A 54 -8.79 7.76 -4.72
N ARG A 55 -7.53 8.21 -4.56
CA ARG A 55 -7.15 9.60 -4.27
C ARG A 55 -7.75 10.16 -2.98
N GLU A 56 -8.11 9.29 -2.04
CA GLU A 56 -8.56 9.67 -0.70
C GLU A 56 -7.39 10.05 0.20
N THR A 57 -6.15 9.69 -0.19
CA THR A 57 -4.92 10.00 0.54
C THR A 57 -3.71 10.11 -0.40
N ASP A 58 -2.67 10.82 0.04
CA ASP A 58 -1.35 10.91 -0.61
C ASP A 58 -0.40 9.79 -0.10
N LEU A 59 0.84 9.71 -0.58
CA LEU A 59 1.76 8.65 -0.13
C LEU A 59 2.09 8.76 1.37
N ARG A 60 2.11 9.98 1.93
CA ARG A 60 2.37 10.21 3.36
C ARG A 60 1.22 9.74 4.23
N GLY A 61 -0.01 10.08 3.85
CA GLY A 61 -1.23 9.65 4.51
C GLY A 61 -1.43 8.14 4.38
N GLY A 62 -1.18 7.56 3.19
CA GLY A 62 -1.16 6.13 2.98
C GLY A 62 -0.16 5.39 3.88
N ALA A 63 1.07 5.90 3.99
CA ALA A 63 2.07 5.34 4.92
C ALA A 63 1.60 5.36 6.38
N LYS A 64 0.97 6.46 6.82
CA LYS A 64 0.38 6.58 8.16
C LYS A 64 -0.76 5.60 8.38
N MET A 65 -1.65 5.41 7.40
CA MET A 65 -2.74 4.43 7.46
C MET A 65 -2.23 2.99 7.53
N ALA A 66 -1.18 2.69 6.77
CA ALA A 66 -0.53 1.39 6.75
C ALA A 66 0.35 1.12 7.98
N ASP A 67 0.55 2.12 8.85
CA ASP A 67 1.43 2.04 10.02
C ASP A 67 2.87 1.66 9.61
N THR A 68 3.37 2.31 8.56
CA THR A 68 4.68 2.03 7.97
C THR A 68 5.40 3.31 7.57
N SER A 69 6.69 3.21 7.22
CA SER A 69 7.46 4.38 6.77
C SER A 69 7.05 4.79 5.35
N TYR A 70 7.22 6.07 5.03
CA TYR A 70 6.98 6.59 3.68
C TYR A 70 7.67 5.74 2.61
N ASN A 71 8.98 5.48 2.77
CA ASN A 71 9.76 4.69 1.82
C ASN A 71 9.23 3.25 1.67
N ARG A 72 8.78 2.63 2.76
CA ARG A 72 8.22 1.29 2.69
C ARG A 72 6.89 1.29 1.94
N PHE A 73 6.03 2.27 2.21
CA PHE A 73 4.76 2.41 1.51
C PHE A 73 4.96 2.70 0.02
N LEU A 74 5.83 3.66 -0.32
CA LEU A 74 6.24 3.97 -1.68
C LEU A 74 6.70 2.72 -2.43
N HIS A 75 7.55 1.91 -1.82
CA HIS A 75 8.02 0.66 -2.42
C HIS A 75 6.87 -0.33 -2.68
N GLU A 76 5.90 -0.45 -1.77
CA GLU A 76 4.73 -1.32 -1.96
C GLU A 76 3.81 -0.83 -3.09
N VAL A 77 3.65 0.49 -3.24
CA VAL A 77 2.91 1.12 -4.34
C VAL A 77 3.63 0.84 -5.68
N GLN A 78 4.94 1.07 -5.73
CA GLN A 78 5.77 0.80 -6.92
C GLN A 78 5.77 -0.67 -7.32
N LYS A 79 5.92 -1.58 -6.35
CA LYS A 79 5.90 -3.04 -6.57
C LYS A 79 4.60 -3.52 -7.23
N ARG A 80 3.49 -2.78 -7.02
CA ARG A 80 2.18 -3.08 -7.59
C ARG A 80 1.94 -2.37 -8.93
N ASN A 81 2.96 -1.70 -9.48
CA ASN A 81 2.88 -0.89 -10.69
C ASN A 81 1.77 0.18 -10.63
N ILE A 82 1.49 0.70 -9.43
CA ILE A 82 0.54 1.78 -9.26
C ILE A 82 1.26 3.08 -9.63
N VAL A 83 0.62 3.87 -10.50
CA VAL A 83 1.17 5.15 -10.97
C VAL A 83 1.27 6.12 -9.78
N ILE A 84 2.47 6.66 -9.59
CA ILE A 84 2.71 7.68 -8.56
C ILE A 84 2.66 9.04 -9.22
N LEU A 85 1.67 9.83 -8.82
CA LEU A 85 1.43 11.18 -9.32
C LEU A 85 1.85 12.23 -8.29
N GLU A 86 3.08 12.11 -7.76
CA GLU A 86 3.67 13.10 -6.82
C GLU A 86 4.78 13.93 -7.48
N ASP A 87 4.95 13.82 -8.79
CA ASP A 87 5.99 14.59 -9.47
C ASP A 87 5.48 15.98 -9.81
N GLU A 88 5.78 16.93 -8.94
CA GLU A 88 5.51 18.36 -9.11
C GLU A 88 6.04 18.91 -10.46
N GLY A 89 7.08 18.28 -11.03
CA GLY A 89 7.66 18.64 -12.31
C GLY A 89 7.09 17.87 -13.51
N PHE A 90 6.14 16.95 -13.32
CA PHE A 90 5.60 16.14 -14.42
C PHE A 90 4.96 17.00 -15.51
N LEU A 91 4.12 17.96 -15.12
CA LEU A 91 3.47 18.87 -16.08
C LEU A 91 4.50 19.76 -16.79
N GLY A 92 5.54 20.20 -16.09
CA GLY A 92 6.66 20.94 -16.68
C GLY A 92 7.37 20.12 -17.77
N ARG A 93 7.76 18.88 -17.46
CA ARG A 93 8.41 17.99 -18.44
C ARG A 93 7.50 17.58 -19.59
N LEU A 94 6.19 17.50 -19.35
CA LEU A 94 5.21 17.28 -20.42
C LEU A 94 5.13 18.49 -21.36
N GLY A 95 5.27 19.71 -20.82
CA GLY A 95 5.43 20.94 -21.60
C GLY A 95 6.71 20.93 -22.42
N ASP A 96 7.85 20.60 -21.81
CA ASP A 96 9.14 20.48 -22.51
C ASP A 96 9.07 19.49 -23.67
N LEU A 97 8.35 18.37 -23.48
CA LEU A 97 8.12 17.36 -24.51
C LEU A 97 7.25 17.91 -25.65
N ALA A 98 6.18 18.65 -25.33
CA ALA A 98 5.31 19.27 -26.33
C ALA A 98 6.09 20.26 -27.21
N ASP A 99 7.00 21.03 -26.61
CA ASP A 99 7.85 21.96 -27.33
C ASP A 99 8.89 21.25 -28.20
N ALA A 100 9.52 20.18 -27.70
CA ALA A 100 10.49 19.39 -28.46
C ALA A 100 9.89 18.72 -29.71
N PHE A 101 8.61 18.34 -29.65
CA PHE A 101 7.89 17.70 -30.76
C PHE A 101 6.99 18.64 -31.56
N ASP A 102 7.01 19.95 -31.26
CA ASP A 102 6.10 20.97 -31.81
C ASP A 102 4.62 20.51 -31.81
N ASN A 103 4.20 19.89 -30.71
CA ASN A 103 2.88 19.27 -30.57
C ASN A 103 1.93 20.17 -29.79
N GLU A 104 1.14 20.96 -30.51
CA GLU A 104 0.18 21.91 -29.94
C GLU A 104 -0.93 21.23 -29.12
N SER A 105 -1.38 20.04 -29.51
CA SER A 105 -2.40 19.30 -28.76
C SER A 105 -1.89 18.85 -27.38
N LEU A 106 -0.62 18.43 -27.31
CA LEU A 106 0.01 18.05 -26.05
C LEU A 106 0.24 19.27 -25.15
N ARG A 107 0.65 20.41 -25.74
CA ARG A 107 0.82 21.69 -25.04
C ARG A 107 -0.48 22.15 -24.39
N GLN A 108 -1.59 22.10 -25.15
CA GLN A 108 -2.91 22.45 -24.65
C GLN A 108 -3.39 21.49 -23.54
N ALA A 109 -3.15 20.19 -23.69
CA ALA A 109 -3.50 19.21 -22.67
C ALA A 109 -2.75 19.46 -21.35
N ALA A 110 -1.44 19.75 -21.40
CA ALA A 110 -0.63 20.06 -20.22
C ALA A 110 -1.14 21.34 -19.50
N ASN A 111 -1.39 22.41 -20.26
CA ASN A 111 -1.88 23.68 -19.71
C ASN A 111 -3.29 23.55 -19.09
N ASN A 112 -4.17 22.76 -19.70
CA ASN A 112 -5.52 22.52 -19.18
C ASN A 112 -5.52 21.73 -17.86
N VAL A 113 -4.52 20.87 -17.65
CA VAL A 113 -4.37 20.13 -16.39
C VAL A 113 -3.72 21.00 -15.32
N ALA A 114 -2.74 21.83 -15.69
CA ALA A 114 -2.10 22.78 -14.77
C ALA A 114 -3.11 23.79 -14.19
N SER A 115 -3.96 24.40 -15.03
CA SER A 115 -4.95 25.40 -14.60
C SER A 115 -6.10 24.84 -13.75
N ARG A 116 -6.28 23.52 -13.70
CA ARG A 116 -7.27 22.84 -12.83
C ARG A 116 -6.71 22.40 -11.49
N SER A 117 -5.39 22.48 -11.33
CA SER A 117 -4.67 22.01 -10.14
C SER A 117 -4.33 23.16 -9.16
N GLU A 118 -4.63 24.41 -9.54
CA GLU A 118 -4.65 25.62 -8.70
C GLU A 118 -6.02 25.83 -8.05
#